data_AF-W5KVE0-F1
#
_entry.id   AF-W5KVE0-F1
#
_cell.length_a   1.000
_cell.length_b   1.000
_cell.length_c   1.000
_cell.angle_alpha   90.00
_cell.angle_beta   90.00
_cell.angle_gamma   90.00
#
_symmetry.space_group_name_H-M   'P 1'
#
loop_
_entity.id
_entity.type
_entity.pdbx_description
1 polymer ?
#
loop_
_entity_poly.entity_id
_entity_poly.type
_entity_poly.pdbx_seq_one_letter_code
_entity_poly.pdbx_strand_id
1 'polypeptide(L)'
;PHLGGSRIALKIIKNVEKYKEAARLEINVLEKIREKDPENKHLCVQMFDWFDYHGHMCISFELLALSTFDFMKENNYLPYSLSQVRHMAFQICIAVKFLHDNKLTHTDLKPENILFVSSDFITNYNTEKKREERSVKDTSVRVVDFGSATFDHEHHSTIVSTRHYRAPEVILELGWSQPCDVWSIGCILFEYYLGYTLFQTHDNREHLAMMERIQGPIPSRMIRKTRKQKYFYRGRLDWDENSSAGRYVRENCKPLRRYVLSEAEEHHQLFDLLEGMLEYEPERRLLLSSCLRHPFFSCLRDAEHSSSGSRDVSR
;
A
#
# COMPACT_ATOMS: atom_id res chain seq x y z
N PRO A 1 7.64 -31.32 8.15
CA PRO A 1 6.52 -31.35 9.11
C PRO A 1 5.18 -31.58 8.38
N HIS A 2 4.51 -32.69 8.66
CA HIS A 2 3.24 -33.05 8.05
C HIS A 2 2.15 -32.05 8.49
N LEU A 3 1.69 -31.18 7.57
CA LEU A 3 0.61 -30.19 7.72
C LEU A 3 -0.79 -30.85 7.77
N GLY A 4 -0.92 -32.01 8.41
CA GLY A 4 -2.17 -32.77 8.44
C GLY A 4 -3.32 -31.98 9.07
N GLY A 5 -4.23 -31.45 8.22
CA GLY A 5 -5.45 -30.75 8.64
C GLY A 5 -5.40 -29.22 8.58
N SER A 6 -4.26 -28.60 8.26
CA SER A 6 -4.16 -27.14 8.13
C SER A 6 -4.74 -26.67 6.79
N ARG A 7 -5.62 -25.65 6.83
CA ARG A 7 -6.14 -25.01 5.61
C ARG A 7 -5.04 -24.17 4.96
N ILE A 8 -5.00 -24.17 3.63
CA ILE A 8 -4.05 -23.41 2.82
C ILE A 8 -4.77 -22.59 1.76
N ALA A 9 -4.10 -21.56 1.24
CA ALA A 9 -4.47 -20.95 -0.03
C ALA A 9 -3.60 -21.56 -1.15
N LEU A 10 -4.23 -22.01 -2.24
CA LEU A 10 -3.52 -22.58 -3.39
C LEU A 10 -3.75 -21.72 -4.64
N LYS A 11 -2.70 -21.03 -5.09
CA LYS A 11 -2.71 -20.23 -6.33
C LYS A 11 -2.40 -21.16 -7.51
N ILE A 12 -3.41 -21.46 -8.33
CA ILE A 12 -3.26 -22.30 -9.53
C ILE A 12 -3.12 -21.40 -10.75
N ILE A 13 -1.96 -21.43 -11.37
CA ILE A 13 -1.62 -20.59 -12.51
C ILE A 13 -2.16 -21.22 -13.81
N LYS A 14 -2.68 -20.38 -14.70
CA LYS A 14 -3.16 -20.83 -16.02
C LYS A 14 -2.01 -21.47 -16.80
N ASN A 15 -2.28 -22.60 -17.47
CA ASN A 15 -1.30 -23.29 -18.32
C ASN A 15 -1.09 -22.53 -19.65
N VAL A 16 -0.46 -21.36 -19.56
CA VAL A 16 -0.02 -20.51 -20.67
C VAL A 16 1.37 -20.00 -20.31
N GLU A 17 2.33 -20.08 -21.25
CA GLU A 17 3.75 -19.88 -20.93
C GLU A 17 4.04 -18.54 -20.24
N LYS A 18 3.47 -17.44 -20.75
CA LYS A 18 3.64 -16.11 -20.13
C LYS A 18 3.25 -16.04 -18.65
N TYR A 19 2.21 -16.78 -18.24
CA TYR A 19 1.75 -16.79 -16.84
C TYR A 19 2.63 -17.70 -15.98
N LYS A 20 3.14 -18.79 -16.55
CA LYS A 20 4.11 -19.66 -15.90
C LYS A 20 5.44 -18.94 -15.67
N GLU A 21 5.94 -18.19 -16.67
CA GLU A 21 7.14 -17.35 -16.52
C GLU A 21 6.98 -16.32 -15.41
N ALA A 22 5.87 -15.57 -15.39
CA ALA A 22 5.58 -14.63 -14.31
C ALA A 22 5.53 -15.31 -12.94
N ALA A 23 4.90 -16.48 -12.85
CA ALA A 23 4.83 -17.23 -11.61
C ALA A 23 6.20 -17.79 -11.16
N ARG A 24 7.14 -18.09 -12.08
CA ARG A 24 8.51 -18.50 -11.72
C ARG A 24 9.27 -17.34 -11.07
N LEU A 25 9.09 -16.14 -11.59
CA LEU A 25 9.66 -14.92 -10.98
C LEU A 25 9.08 -14.69 -9.58
N GLU A 26 7.76 -14.83 -9.43
CA GLU A 26 7.09 -14.73 -8.13
C GLU A 26 7.62 -15.76 -7.12
N ILE A 27 7.79 -17.03 -7.54
CA ILE A 27 8.36 -18.09 -6.69
C ILE A 27 9.78 -17.73 -6.24
N ASN A 28 10.64 -17.26 -7.15
CA ASN A 28 12.01 -16.86 -6.79
C ASN A 28 12.02 -15.74 -5.73
N VAL A 29 11.13 -14.76 -5.86
CA VAL A 29 10.96 -13.70 -4.86
C VAL A 29 10.50 -14.27 -3.52
N LEU A 30 9.47 -15.14 -3.52
CA LEU A 30 8.92 -15.77 -2.33
C LEU A 30 9.94 -16.66 -1.60
N GLU A 31 10.74 -17.43 -2.35
CA GLU A 31 11.84 -18.22 -1.80
C GLU A 31 12.87 -17.32 -1.12
N LYS A 32 13.21 -16.17 -1.73
CA LYS A 32 14.16 -15.22 -1.15
C LYS A 32 13.64 -14.55 0.12
N ILE A 33 12.36 -14.17 0.13
CA ILE A 33 11.68 -13.65 1.32
C ILE A 33 11.75 -14.67 2.45
N ARG A 34 11.40 -15.94 2.16
CA ARG A 34 11.42 -17.04 3.15
C ARG A 34 12.82 -17.33 3.68
N GLU A 35 13.85 -17.27 2.83
CA GLU A 35 15.26 -17.44 3.23
C GLU A 35 15.70 -16.33 4.20
N LYS A 36 15.26 -15.09 3.94
CA LYS A 36 15.64 -13.90 4.70
C LYS A 36 14.81 -13.67 5.97
N ASP A 37 13.60 -14.23 6.04
CA ASP A 37 12.68 -14.12 7.17
C ASP A 37 12.06 -15.47 7.55
N PRO A 38 12.86 -16.45 8.01
CA PRO A 38 12.37 -17.80 8.32
C PRO A 38 11.37 -17.83 9.48
N GLU A 39 11.38 -16.81 10.35
CA GLU A 39 10.48 -16.68 11.49
C GLU A 39 9.23 -15.82 11.20
N ASN A 40 9.04 -15.34 9.96
CA ASN A 40 7.91 -14.48 9.55
C ASN A 40 7.72 -13.21 10.42
N LYS A 41 8.83 -12.56 10.79
CA LYS A 41 8.80 -11.33 11.60
C LYS A 41 8.49 -10.08 10.78
N HIS A 42 8.61 -10.18 9.45
CA HIS A 42 8.44 -9.06 8.52
C HIS A 42 7.14 -9.14 7.71
N LEU A 43 6.18 -9.97 8.16
CA LEU A 43 4.76 -9.85 7.81
C LEU A 43 4.45 -9.96 6.31
N CYS A 44 5.31 -10.64 5.55
CA CYS A 44 5.02 -11.04 4.17
C CYS A 44 4.32 -12.40 4.19
N VAL A 45 3.43 -12.67 3.23
CA VAL A 45 2.77 -13.99 3.16
C VAL A 45 3.79 -15.12 3.02
N GLN A 46 3.60 -16.19 3.80
CA GLN A 46 4.47 -17.35 3.72
C GLN A 46 4.05 -18.30 2.60
N MET A 47 4.97 -18.53 1.67
CA MET A 47 4.89 -19.65 0.73
C MET A 47 5.37 -20.94 1.43
N PHE A 48 4.51 -21.95 1.46
CA PHE A 48 4.85 -23.26 2.01
C PHE A 48 5.60 -24.13 1.01
N ASP A 49 5.08 -24.23 -0.21
CA ASP A 49 5.60 -25.08 -1.28
C ASP A 49 5.07 -24.64 -2.65
N TRP A 50 5.71 -25.08 -3.73
CA TRP A 50 5.25 -24.92 -5.10
C TRP A 50 5.48 -26.20 -5.92
N PHE A 51 4.61 -26.48 -6.88
CA PHE A 51 4.70 -27.68 -7.71
C PHE A 51 4.02 -27.48 -9.07
N ASP A 52 4.37 -28.32 -10.05
CA ASP A 52 3.64 -28.43 -11.32
C ASP A 52 2.56 -29.51 -11.22
N TYR A 53 1.34 -29.18 -11.62
CA TYR A 53 0.22 -30.11 -11.72
C TYR A 53 -0.40 -30.03 -13.11
N HIS A 54 -0.08 -31.00 -13.98
CA HIS A 54 -0.55 -31.07 -15.36
C HIS A 54 -0.25 -29.79 -16.18
N GLY A 55 0.93 -29.20 -15.98
CA GLY A 55 1.35 -27.96 -16.63
C GLY A 55 0.78 -26.70 -15.98
N HIS A 56 0.02 -26.82 -14.89
CA HIS A 56 -0.34 -25.69 -14.05
C HIS A 56 0.68 -25.55 -12.93
N MET A 57 1.35 -24.40 -12.85
CA MET A 57 2.14 -24.09 -11.67
C MET A 57 1.21 -23.77 -10.50
N CYS A 58 1.46 -24.40 -9.36
CA CYS A 58 0.68 -24.27 -8.14
C CYS A 58 1.59 -23.73 -7.05
N ILE A 59 1.14 -22.69 -6.35
CA ILE A 59 1.87 -22.11 -5.21
C ILE A 59 0.98 -22.18 -3.98
N SER A 60 1.47 -22.78 -2.90
CA SER A 60 0.74 -22.95 -1.65
C SER A 60 1.20 -21.93 -0.61
N PHE A 61 0.24 -21.32 0.07
CA PHE A 61 0.46 -20.28 1.08
C PHE A 61 -0.27 -20.60 2.38
N GLU A 62 0.14 -19.92 3.45
CA GLU A 62 -0.71 -19.76 4.62
C GLU A 62 -2.09 -19.20 4.20
N LEU A 63 -3.17 -19.76 4.78
CA LEU A 63 -4.51 -19.23 4.53
C LEU A 63 -4.70 -17.97 5.38
N LEU A 64 -4.91 -16.84 4.72
CA LEU A 64 -5.27 -15.55 5.33
C LEU A 64 -6.78 -15.29 5.17
N ALA A 65 -7.26 -14.23 5.82
CA ALA A 65 -8.64 -13.81 5.78
C ALA A 65 -8.90 -12.80 4.64
N LEU A 66 -9.93 -11.96 4.79
CA LEU A 66 -10.27 -10.93 3.81
C LEU A 66 -9.11 -9.94 3.57
N SER A 67 -9.04 -9.41 2.34
CA SER A 67 -8.25 -8.21 2.08
C SER A 67 -8.82 -7.01 2.85
N THR A 68 -7.99 -6.00 3.12
CA THR A 68 -8.46 -4.76 3.76
C THR A 68 -9.45 -4.01 2.86
N PHE A 69 -9.37 -4.19 1.54
CA PHE A 69 -10.38 -3.72 0.60
C PHE A 69 -11.73 -4.42 0.80
N ASP A 70 -11.73 -5.75 0.76
CA ASP A 70 -12.95 -6.54 0.83
C ASP A 70 -13.66 -6.36 2.18
N PHE A 71 -12.92 -6.29 3.27
CA PHE A 71 -13.49 -5.97 4.58
C PHE A 71 -14.16 -4.58 4.58
N MET A 72 -13.48 -3.57 4.02
CA MET A 72 -14.03 -2.21 3.94
C MET A 72 -15.28 -2.15 3.05
N LYS A 73 -15.26 -2.85 1.91
CA LYS A 73 -16.40 -2.99 1.00
C LYS A 73 -17.59 -3.68 1.67
N GLU A 74 -17.37 -4.76 2.39
CA GLU A 74 -18.40 -5.43 3.20
C GLU A 74 -18.93 -4.54 4.33
N ASN A 75 -18.12 -3.59 4.78
CA ASN A 75 -18.51 -2.56 5.75
C ASN A 75 -19.09 -1.29 5.09
N ASN A 76 -19.58 -1.40 3.85
CA ASN A 76 -20.16 -0.28 3.07
C ASN A 76 -19.21 0.92 2.93
N TYR A 77 -17.93 0.63 2.67
CA TYR A 77 -16.86 1.61 2.48
C TYR A 77 -16.68 2.56 3.68
N LEU A 78 -16.94 2.07 4.89
CA LEU A 78 -16.60 2.82 6.11
C LEU A 78 -15.09 2.85 6.31
N PRO A 79 -14.53 4.00 6.71
CA PRO A 79 -13.14 4.08 7.09
C PRO A 79 -12.86 3.22 8.33
N TYR A 80 -11.60 2.81 8.45
CA TYR A 80 -11.09 2.25 9.68
C TYR A 80 -10.91 3.34 10.73
N SER A 81 -11.00 2.98 12.02
CA SER A 81 -10.67 3.92 13.09
C SER A 81 -9.19 4.32 13.03
N LEU A 82 -8.83 5.52 13.51
CA LEU A 82 -7.44 6.00 13.45
C LEU A 82 -6.44 5.03 14.11
N SER A 83 -6.84 4.37 15.20
CA SER A 83 -6.01 3.36 15.87
C SER A 83 -5.75 2.15 14.97
N GLN A 84 -6.77 1.67 14.24
CA GLN A 84 -6.63 0.59 13.27
C GLN A 84 -5.76 1.03 12.08
N VAL A 85 -5.97 2.24 11.54
CA VAL A 85 -5.11 2.82 10.49
C VAL A 85 -3.66 2.83 10.95
N ARG A 86 -3.38 3.29 12.18
CA ARG A 86 -2.04 3.36 12.75
C ARG A 86 -1.37 2.00 12.84
N HIS A 87 -2.06 1.01 13.41
CA HIS A 87 -1.47 -0.32 13.59
C HIS A 87 -1.24 -1.03 12.25
N MET A 88 -2.17 -0.92 11.30
CA MET A 88 -1.96 -1.47 9.95
C MET A 88 -0.84 -0.73 9.21
N ALA A 89 -0.78 0.60 9.28
CA ALA A 89 0.27 1.40 8.66
C ALA A 89 1.67 1.02 9.16
N PHE A 90 1.82 0.80 10.47
CA PHE A 90 3.08 0.39 11.08
C PHE A 90 3.54 -0.96 10.54
N GLN A 91 2.65 -1.95 10.51
CA GLN A 91 2.93 -3.28 9.98
C GLN A 91 3.27 -3.27 8.48
N ILE A 92 2.52 -2.52 7.67
CA ILE A 92 2.80 -2.36 6.23
C ILE A 92 4.18 -1.72 6.04
N CYS A 93 4.53 -0.69 6.83
CA CYS A 93 5.85 -0.07 6.78
C CYS A 93 6.97 -1.04 7.18
N ILE A 94 6.76 -1.91 8.17
CA ILE A 94 7.73 -2.97 8.54
C ILE A 94 7.95 -3.93 7.38
N ALA A 95 6.86 -4.45 6.80
CA ALA A 95 6.92 -5.44 5.73
C ALA A 95 7.63 -4.89 4.50
N VAL A 96 7.22 -3.72 4.03
CA VAL A 96 7.77 -3.13 2.80
C VAL A 96 9.19 -2.63 3.03
N LYS A 97 9.54 -2.16 4.23
CA LYS A 97 10.93 -1.83 4.57
C LYS A 97 11.84 -3.05 4.44
N PHE A 98 11.38 -4.22 4.89
CA PHE A 98 12.14 -5.46 4.73
C PHE A 98 12.38 -5.81 3.26
N LEU A 99 11.40 -5.61 2.38
CA LEU A 99 11.59 -5.78 0.93
C LEU A 99 12.67 -4.81 0.42
N HIS A 100 12.56 -3.53 0.78
CA HIS A 100 13.50 -2.48 0.35
C HIS A 100 14.93 -2.74 0.82
N ASP A 101 15.11 -3.20 2.06
CA ASP A 101 16.42 -3.58 2.60
C ASP A 101 17.04 -4.76 1.82
N ASN A 102 16.22 -5.63 1.24
CA ASN A 102 16.62 -6.75 0.39
C ASN A 102 16.62 -6.41 -1.11
N LYS A 103 16.65 -5.12 -1.48
CA LYS A 103 16.77 -4.65 -2.88
C LYS A 103 15.61 -5.11 -3.76
N LEU A 104 14.43 -5.19 -3.17
CA LEU A 104 13.20 -5.60 -3.82
C LEU A 104 12.15 -4.49 -3.67
N THR A 105 11.50 -4.16 -4.79
CA THR A 105 10.35 -3.23 -4.83
C THR A 105 9.09 -4.04 -5.11
N HIS A 106 8.00 -3.81 -4.38
CA HIS A 106 6.75 -4.58 -4.54
C HIS A 106 6.00 -4.19 -5.82
N THR A 107 5.94 -2.88 -6.10
CA THR A 107 5.36 -2.24 -7.29
C THR A 107 3.84 -2.29 -7.43
N ASP A 108 3.13 -3.23 -6.80
CA ASP A 108 1.65 -3.29 -6.84
C ASP A 108 0.99 -3.30 -5.44
N LEU A 109 1.44 -2.41 -4.55
CA LEU A 109 0.79 -2.22 -3.24
C LEU A 109 -0.56 -1.53 -3.42
N LYS A 110 -1.59 -2.14 -2.85
CA LYS A 110 -2.99 -1.68 -2.83
C LYS A 110 -3.75 -2.41 -1.72
N PRO A 111 -4.92 -1.91 -1.26
CA PRO A 111 -5.71 -2.54 -0.20
C PRO A 111 -6.08 -4.00 -0.48
N GLU A 112 -6.26 -4.40 -1.75
CA GLU A 112 -6.53 -5.78 -2.15
C GLU A 112 -5.34 -6.73 -1.87
N ASN A 113 -4.12 -6.19 -1.83
CA ASN A 113 -2.87 -6.93 -1.59
C ASN A 113 -2.38 -6.83 -0.14
N ILE A 114 -3.21 -6.29 0.76
CA ILE A 114 -2.99 -6.31 2.21
C ILE A 114 -4.11 -7.16 2.82
N LEU A 115 -3.77 -8.32 3.37
CA LEU A 115 -4.75 -9.25 3.93
C LEU A 115 -4.70 -9.27 5.45
N PHE A 116 -5.85 -9.38 6.08
CA PHE A 116 -5.92 -9.66 7.51
C PHE A 116 -5.52 -11.10 7.81
N VAL A 117 -4.84 -11.30 8.95
CA VAL A 117 -4.60 -12.66 9.49
C VAL A 117 -5.92 -13.26 9.97
N SER A 118 -6.76 -12.46 10.64
CA SER A 118 -8.16 -12.77 10.95
C SER A 118 -9.02 -11.55 10.65
N SER A 119 -10.16 -11.77 10.00
CA SER A 119 -11.14 -10.71 9.69
C SER A 119 -12.37 -10.76 10.59
N ASP A 120 -12.26 -11.39 11.77
CA ASP A 120 -13.33 -11.38 12.77
C ASP A 120 -13.63 -9.95 13.21
N PHE A 121 -14.92 -9.61 13.34
CA PHE A 121 -15.35 -8.26 13.65
C PHE A 121 -16.35 -8.19 14.80
N ILE A 122 -16.51 -6.99 15.34
CA ILE A 122 -17.57 -6.60 16.27
C ILE A 122 -18.49 -5.65 15.52
N THR A 123 -19.80 -5.84 15.67
CA THR A 123 -20.80 -4.91 15.15
C THR A 123 -21.16 -3.91 16.22
N ASN A 124 -21.00 -2.62 15.92
CA ASN A 124 -21.45 -1.52 16.76
C ASN A 124 -22.54 -0.74 16.02
N TYR A 125 -23.58 -0.30 16.74
CA TYR A 125 -24.58 0.59 16.15
C TYR A 125 -24.14 2.04 16.27
N ASN A 126 -23.96 2.72 15.13
CA ASN A 126 -23.67 4.14 15.10
C ASN A 126 -24.99 4.92 15.13
N THR A 127 -25.28 5.53 16.29
CA THR A 127 -26.53 6.28 16.51
C THR A 127 -26.65 7.50 15.61
N GLU A 128 -25.54 8.18 15.30
CA GLU A 128 -25.52 9.39 14.47
C GLU A 128 -25.83 9.07 13.01
N LYS A 129 -25.19 8.03 12.48
CA LYS A 129 -25.38 7.57 11.09
C LYS A 129 -26.56 6.61 10.94
N LYS A 130 -27.19 6.21 12.05
CA LYS A 130 -28.30 5.25 12.13
C LYS A 130 -28.04 3.96 11.36
N ARG A 131 -26.84 3.39 11.55
CA ARG A 131 -26.42 2.18 10.85
C ARG A 131 -25.45 1.35 11.68
N GLU A 132 -25.37 0.06 11.36
CA GLU A 132 -24.34 -0.81 11.91
C GLU A 132 -22.98 -0.53 11.26
N GLU A 133 -21.93 -0.56 12.08
CA GLU A 133 -20.54 -0.42 11.67
C GLU A 133 -19.76 -1.61 12.20
N ARG A 134 -19.01 -2.28 11.32
CA ARG A 134 -18.11 -3.38 11.68
C ARG A 134 -16.75 -2.82 12.05
N SER A 135 -16.19 -3.32 13.14
CA SER A 135 -14.81 -3.04 13.55
C SER A 135 -14.05 -4.35 13.64
N VAL A 136 -12.95 -4.48 12.91
CA VAL A 136 -12.10 -5.68 12.97
C VAL A 136 -11.50 -5.81 14.37
N LYS A 137 -11.53 -7.02 14.94
CA LYS A 137 -11.03 -7.32 16.29
C LYS A 137 -9.51 -7.30 16.37
N ASP A 138 -8.86 -7.84 15.34
CA ASP A 138 -7.41 -7.93 15.21
C ASP A 138 -6.99 -7.25 13.90
N THR A 139 -6.05 -6.32 14.00
CA THR A 139 -5.53 -5.56 12.85
C THR A 139 -4.21 -6.12 12.32
N SER A 140 -3.85 -7.35 12.72
CA SER A 140 -2.71 -8.07 12.17
C SER A 140 -2.88 -8.28 10.67
N VAL A 141 -1.92 -7.80 9.88
CA VAL A 141 -1.96 -7.87 8.42
C VAL A 141 -0.74 -8.56 7.83
N ARG A 142 -0.87 -9.00 6.57
CA ARG A 142 0.20 -9.51 5.72
C ARG A 142 0.20 -8.81 4.38
N VAL A 143 1.39 -8.54 3.84
CA VAL A 143 1.57 -8.11 2.45
C VAL A 143 1.61 -9.36 1.55
N VAL A 144 0.83 -9.36 0.47
CA VAL A 144 0.70 -10.48 -0.47
C VAL A 144 0.92 -10.04 -1.92
N ASP A 145 0.92 -11.01 -2.84
CA ASP A 145 1.01 -10.82 -4.29
C ASP A 145 2.32 -10.18 -4.78
N PHE A 146 3.38 -10.99 -4.72
CA PHE A 146 4.72 -10.61 -5.19
C PHE A 146 4.92 -10.84 -6.70
N GLY A 147 3.86 -11.08 -7.47
CA GLY A 147 3.95 -11.39 -8.90
C GLY A 147 4.47 -10.24 -9.77
N SER A 148 4.47 -9.00 -9.24
CA SER A 148 5.05 -7.82 -9.89
C SER A 148 6.28 -7.28 -9.16
N ALA A 149 6.75 -7.97 -8.11
CA ALA A 149 7.92 -7.53 -7.37
C ALA A 149 9.15 -7.60 -8.27
N THR A 150 10.04 -6.61 -8.17
CA THR A 150 11.20 -6.45 -9.05
C THR A 150 12.45 -6.18 -8.22
N PHE A 151 13.51 -6.94 -8.43
CA PHE A 151 14.80 -6.67 -7.80
C PHE A 151 15.51 -5.49 -8.50
N ASP A 152 16.34 -4.76 -7.75
CA ASP A 152 17.08 -3.59 -8.27
C ASP A 152 17.92 -3.88 -9.53
N HIS A 153 18.42 -5.11 -9.67
CA HIS A 153 19.27 -5.53 -10.78
C HIS A 153 18.48 -6.09 -11.99
N GLU A 154 17.17 -6.26 -11.86
CA GLU A 154 16.31 -6.80 -12.91
C GLU A 154 15.80 -5.70 -13.86
N HIS A 155 15.18 -6.13 -14.95
CA HIS A 155 14.54 -5.20 -15.87
C HIS A 155 13.33 -4.52 -15.22
N HIS A 156 13.33 -3.19 -15.21
CA HIS A 156 12.23 -2.39 -14.68
C HIS A 156 11.22 -2.08 -15.79
N SER A 157 10.03 -2.65 -15.67
CA SER A 157 8.90 -2.34 -16.56
C SER A 157 8.52 -0.86 -16.48
N THR A 158 8.26 -0.21 -17.61
CA THR A 158 7.98 1.23 -17.65
C THR A 158 6.77 1.64 -16.82
N ILE A 159 5.70 0.84 -16.86
CA ILE A 159 4.45 1.10 -16.13
C ILE A 159 4.21 -0.03 -15.15
N VAL A 160 4.21 0.33 -13.87
CA VAL A 160 3.87 -0.55 -12.75
C VAL A 160 2.74 0.07 -11.92
N SER A 161 2.32 -0.66 -10.88
CA SER A 161 1.24 -0.31 -9.96
C SER A 161 -0.16 -0.25 -10.58
N THR A 162 -1.13 -0.66 -9.79
CA THR A 162 -2.53 -0.33 -10.03
C THR A 162 -2.71 1.20 -9.99
N ARG A 163 -3.52 1.72 -10.93
CA ARG A 163 -3.54 3.16 -11.29
C ARG A 163 -3.71 4.10 -10.10
N HIS A 164 -4.62 3.82 -9.17
CA HIS A 164 -4.95 4.71 -8.04
C HIS A 164 -3.79 4.88 -7.03
N TYR A 165 -2.83 3.97 -7.04
CA TYR A 165 -1.68 3.94 -6.12
C TYR A 165 -0.36 4.24 -6.81
N ARG A 166 -0.41 4.62 -8.09
CA ARG A 166 0.75 4.83 -8.95
C ARG A 166 1.42 6.18 -8.68
N ALA A 167 2.72 6.13 -8.41
CA ALA A 167 3.54 7.30 -8.14
C ALA A 167 3.75 8.21 -9.38
N PRO A 168 3.97 9.53 -9.19
CA PRO A 168 4.11 10.49 -10.28
C PRO A 168 5.30 10.18 -11.20
N GLU A 169 6.42 9.69 -10.68
CA GLU A 169 7.59 9.29 -11.46
C GLU A 169 7.30 8.13 -12.43
N VAL A 170 6.35 7.25 -12.08
CA VAL A 170 5.90 6.15 -12.95
C VAL A 170 5.02 6.70 -14.07
N ILE A 171 4.07 7.59 -13.75
CA ILE A 171 3.19 8.23 -14.76
C ILE A 171 4.02 9.06 -15.75
N LEU A 172 5.05 9.73 -15.25
CA LEU A 172 5.96 10.58 -16.01
C LEU A 172 7.12 9.80 -16.66
N GLU A 173 7.20 8.49 -16.49
CA GLU A 173 8.27 7.63 -17.02
C GLU A 173 9.69 8.17 -16.73
N LEU A 174 9.92 8.58 -15.48
CA LEU A 174 11.20 9.12 -14.99
C LEU A 174 12.13 8.04 -14.43
N GLY A 175 11.74 6.77 -14.55
CA GLY A 175 12.30 5.68 -13.76
C GLY A 175 11.67 5.63 -12.38
N TRP A 176 11.66 4.43 -11.79
CA TRP A 176 11.13 4.18 -10.46
C TRP A 176 12.01 3.15 -9.75
N SER A 177 11.94 3.15 -8.43
CA SER A 177 12.55 2.16 -7.54
C SER A 177 11.71 2.10 -6.25
N GLN A 178 12.29 1.70 -5.13
CA GLN A 178 11.63 1.56 -3.82
C GLN A 178 10.70 2.72 -3.41
N PRO A 179 10.98 4.01 -3.67
CA PRO A 179 10.09 5.09 -3.27
C PRO A 179 8.68 5.02 -3.89
N CYS A 180 8.47 4.30 -5.01
CA CYS A 180 7.12 4.16 -5.58
C CYS A 180 6.18 3.42 -4.62
N ASP A 181 6.69 2.43 -3.88
CA ASP A 181 5.91 1.72 -2.86
C ASP A 181 5.49 2.64 -1.71
N VAL A 182 6.36 3.59 -1.33
CA VAL A 182 6.05 4.58 -0.28
C VAL A 182 4.87 5.46 -0.68
N TRP A 183 4.82 5.89 -1.95
CA TRP A 183 3.68 6.63 -2.48
C TRP A 183 2.40 5.79 -2.43
N SER A 184 2.48 4.53 -2.86
CA SER A 184 1.33 3.60 -2.81
C SER A 184 0.82 3.43 -1.38
N ILE A 185 1.70 3.32 -0.39
CA ILE A 185 1.34 3.28 1.03
C ILE A 185 0.62 4.57 1.44
N GLY A 186 1.13 5.75 1.06
CA GLY A 186 0.44 7.03 1.33
C GLY A 186 -1.00 7.05 0.80
N CYS A 187 -1.22 6.58 -0.43
CA CYS A 187 -2.57 6.44 -1.00
C CYS A 187 -3.44 5.43 -0.21
N ILE A 188 -2.89 4.28 0.19
CA ILE A 188 -3.60 3.26 0.97
C ILE A 188 -4.03 3.81 2.34
N LEU A 189 -3.15 4.55 3.02
CA LEU A 189 -3.44 5.09 4.35
C LEU A 189 -4.52 6.18 4.30
N PHE A 190 -4.52 7.00 3.24
CA PHE A 190 -5.63 7.93 2.98
C PHE A 190 -6.95 7.18 2.79
N GLU A 191 -6.94 6.11 1.99
CA GLU A 191 -8.13 5.30 1.72
C GLU A 191 -8.65 4.60 2.97
N TYR A 192 -7.77 4.07 3.82
CA TYR A 192 -8.18 3.51 5.11
C TYR A 192 -8.82 4.56 6.02
N TYR A 193 -8.31 5.80 5.98
CA TYR A 193 -8.76 6.88 6.83
C TYR A 193 -10.11 7.48 6.39
N LEU A 194 -10.43 7.44 5.10
CA LEU A 194 -11.65 8.06 4.55
C LEU A 194 -12.67 7.11 3.95
N GLY A 195 -12.27 5.87 3.63
CA GLY A 195 -13.12 4.86 3.00
C GLY A 195 -13.20 4.97 1.48
N TYR A 196 -12.40 5.83 0.83
CA TYR A 196 -12.35 5.97 -0.63
C TYR A 196 -10.96 6.33 -1.14
N THR A 197 -10.68 5.97 -2.40
CA THR A 197 -9.39 6.18 -3.07
C THR A 197 -9.03 7.67 -3.18
N LEU A 198 -7.77 8.03 -2.90
CA LEU A 198 -7.24 9.39 -3.07
C LEU A 198 -7.34 9.91 -4.51
N PHE A 199 -7.01 9.03 -5.47
CA PHE A 199 -6.98 9.36 -6.90
C PHE A 199 -7.92 8.45 -7.70
N GLN A 200 -9.21 8.78 -7.69
CA GLN A 200 -10.23 8.07 -8.47
C GLN A 200 -10.25 8.53 -9.94
N THR A 201 -9.42 7.91 -10.77
CA THR A 201 -9.30 8.27 -12.20
C THR A 201 -8.83 7.09 -13.04
N HIS A 202 -9.12 7.16 -14.35
CA HIS A 202 -8.63 6.21 -15.36
C HIS A 202 -7.72 6.85 -16.42
N ASP A 203 -7.38 8.14 -16.30
CA ASP A 203 -6.54 8.88 -17.25
C ASP A 203 -5.27 9.44 -16.58
N ASN A 204 -4.16 9.48 -17.31
CA ASN A 204 -2.89 9.96 -16.74
C ASN A 204 -2.87 11.47 -16.51
N ARG A 205 -3.47 12.25 -17.41
CA ARG A 205 -3.44 13.72 -17.35
C ARG A 205 -4.41 14.21 -16.27
N GLU A 206 -5.57 13.57 -16.16
CA GLU A 206 -6.48 13.77 -15.03
C GLU A 206 -5.82 13.40 -13.69
N HIS A 207 -5.12 12.26 -13.62
CA HIS A 207 -4.40 11.87 -12.41
C HIS A 207 -3.38 12.93 -11.97
N LEU A 208 -2.58 13.45 -12.90
CA LEU A 208 -1.65 14.55 -12.60
C LEU A 208 -2.37 15.83 -12.16
N ALA A 209 -3.56 16.13 -12.72
CA ALA A 209 -4.36 17.27 -12.29
C ALA A 209 -4.92 17.10 -10.87
N MET A 210 -5.34 15.88 -10.49
CA MET A 210 -5.74 15.55 -9.13
C MET A 210 -4.57 15.72 -8.16
N MET A 211 -3.37 15.23 -8.52
CA MET A 211 -2.15 15.42 -7.73
C MET A 211 -1.88 16.92 -7.53
N GLU A 212 -1.91 17.74 -8.60
CA GLU A 212 -1.65 19.18 -8.48
C GLU A 212 -2.65 19.89 -7.56
N ARG A 213 -3.90 19.43 -7.57
CA ARG A 213 -4.96 19.98 -6.73
C ARG A 213 -4.81 19.61 -5.24
N ILE A 214 -4.28 18.42 -4.95
CA ILE A 214 -4.14 17.88 -3.59
C ILE A 214 -2.84 18.32 -2.93
N GLN A 215 -1.72 18.30 -3.67
CA GLN A 215 -0.38 18.48 -3.14
C GLN A 215 0.28 19.80 -3.59
N GLY A 216 -0.31 20.48 -4.58
CA GLY A 216 0.32 21.63 -5.23
C GLY A 216 1.10 21.24 -6.49
N PRO A 217 1.75 22.21 -7.16
CA PRO A 217 2.26 22.05 -8.52
C PRO A 217 3.35 20.98 -8.63
N ILE A 218 3.36 20.25 -9.75
CA ILE A 218 4.40 19.26 -10.03
C ILE A 218 5.75 19.97 -10.16
N PRO A 219 6.83 19.50 -9.50
CA PRO A 219 8.14 20.12 -9.56
C PRO A 219 8.65 20.28 -11.00
N SER A 220 9.09 21.50 -11.35
CA SER A 220 9.56 21.80 -12.71
C SER A 220 10.72 20.90 -13.16
N ARG A 221 11.54 20.38 -12.22
CA ARG A 221 12.61 19.42 -12.51
C ARG A 221 12.05 18.13 -13.13
N MET A 222 10.93 17.62 -12.60
CA MET A 222 10.27 16.41 -13.12
C MET A 222 9.65 16.67 -14.49
N ILE A 223 8.96 17.82 -14.65
CA ILE A 223 8.36 18.23 -15.93
C ILE A 223 9.41 18.34 -17.05
N ARG A 224 10.60 18.89 -16.76
CA ARG A 224 11.67 19.02 -17.76
C ARG A 224 12.30 17.68 -18.15
N LYS A 225 12.31 16.70 -17.26
CA LYS A 225 12.96 15.38 -17.49
C LYS A 225 12.04 14.36 -18.16
N THR A 226 10.73 14.51 -18.05
CA THR A 226 9.78 13.50 -18.55
C THR A 226 9.75 13.44 -20.08
N ARG A 227 9.56 12.23 -20.63
CA ARG A 227 9.24 12.03 -22.06
C ARG A 227 7.78 12.38 -22.37
N LYS A 228 6.92 12.52 -21.36
CA LYS A 228 5.49 12.83 -21.51
C LYS A 228 5.21 14.32 -21.67
N GLN A 229 6.01 15.02 -22.47
CA GLN A 229 5.88 16.46 -22.72
C GLN A 229 4.48 16.86 -23.24
N LYS A 230 3.76 15.93 -23.89
CA LYS A 230 2.37 16.13 -24.35
C LYS A 230 1.35 16.47 -23.24
N TYR A 231 1.68 16.24 -21.97
CA TYR A 231 0.83 16.61 -20.84
C TYR A 231 1.03 18.06 -20.38
N PHE A 232 2.08 18.72 -20.86
CA PHE A 232 2.51 20.02 -20.34
C PHE A 232 2.59 21.07 -21.45
N TYR A 233 2.23 22.30 -21.12
CA TYR A 233 2.39 23.46 -21.99
C TYR A 233 3.05 24.59 -21.19
N ARG A 234 4.16 25.13 -21.71
CA ARG A 234 4.96 26.19 -21.05
C ARG A 234 5.33 25.86 -19.59
N GLY A 235 5.68 24.60 -19.32
CA GLY A 235 6.13 24.14 -18.00
C GLY A 235 5.02 24.01 -16.95
N ARG A 236 3.75 24.05 -17.35
CA ARG A 236 2.59 23.76 -16.50
C ARG A 236 1.80 22.60 -17.08
N LEU A 237 1.03 21.90 -16.26
CA LEU A 237 0.09 20.90 -16.75
C LEU A 237 -0.86 21.60 -17.71
N ASP A 238 -0.90 21.14 -18.95
CA ASP A 238 -1.93 21.59 -19.89
C ASP A 238 -3.23 20.96 -19.37
N TRP A 239 -4.17 21.72 -18.80
CA TRP A 239 -5.39 21.15 -18.23
C TRP A 239 -6.53 22.16 -18.33
N ASP A 240 -7.65 21.72 -18.90
CA ASP A 240 -8.84 22.56 -19.02
C ASP A 240 -9.74 22.39 -17.80
N GLU A 241 -9.70 23.36 -16.89
CA GLU A 241 -10.54 23.39 -15.69
C GLU A 241 -12.04 23.53 -15.98
N ASN A 242 -12.43 23.98 -17.18
CA ASN A 242 -13.84 24.18 -17.55
C ASN A 242 -14.47 22.94 -18.18
N SER A 243 -13.64 21.99 -18.64
CA SER A 243 -14.08 20.68 -19.14
C SER A 243 -14.83 19.87 -18.07
N SER A 244 -15.60 18.85 -18.47
CA SER A 244 -16.31 17.98 -17.53
C SER A 244 -15.36 17.31 -16.51
N ALA A 245 -14.21 16.81 -16.97
CA ALA A 245 -13.17 16.26 -16.12
C ALA A 245 -12.55 17.34 -15.20
N GLY A 246 -12.31 18.55 -15.73
CA GLY A 246 -11.85 19.69 -14.95
C GLY A 246 -12.79 20.08 -13.81
N ARG A 247 -14.11 20.07 -14.06
CA ARG A 247 -15.13 20.29 -13.02
C ARG A 247 -15.10 19.18 -11.97
N TYR A 248 -15.04 17.91 -12.38
CA TYR A 248 -14.95 16.77 -11.47
C TYR A 248 -13.75 16.89 -10.53
N VAL A 249 -12.55 17.15 -11.07
CA VAL A 249 -11.33 17.33 -10.27
C VAL A 249 -11.49 18.51 -9.30
N ARG A 250 -12.00 19.66 -9.76
CA ARG A 250 -12.16 20.84 -8.90
C ARG A 250 -13.12 20.62 -7.73
N GLU A 251 -14.20 19.87 -7.95
CA GLU A 251 -15.25 19.63 -6.96
C GLU A 251 -14.86 18.54 -5.95
N ASN A 252 -14.11 17.52 -6.39
CA ASN A 252 -13.80 16.34 -5.58
C ASN A 252 -12.39 16.34 -4.98
N CYS A 253 -11.45 17.09 -5.56
CA CYS A 253 -10.08 17.20 -5.07
C CYS A 253 -9.84 18.52 -4.32
N LYS A 254 -9.32 18.42 -3.10
CA LYS A 254 -8.98 19.54 -2.22
C LYS A 254 -7.53 19.38 -1.74
N PRO A 255 -6.87 20.45 -1.25
CA PRO A 255 -5.57 20.32 -0.61
C PRO A 255 -5.59 19.26 0.49
N LEU A 256 -4.54 18.45 0.61
CA LEU A 256 -4.50 17.23 1.44
C LEU A 256 -4.98 17.48 2.89
N ARG A 257 -4.51 18.54 3.55
CA ARG A 257 -4.92 18.88 4.92
C ARG A 257 -6.40 19.18 5.12
N ARG A 258 -7.17 19.44 4.05
CA ARG A 258 -8.64 19.63 4.14
C ARG A 258 -9.43 18.33 4.33
N TYR A 259 -8.76 17.19 4.28
CA TYR A 259 -9.37 15.88 4.50
C TYR A 259 -9.26 15.39 5.95
N VAL A 260 -8.60 16.15 6.84
CA VAL A 260 -8.54 15.85 8.27
C VAL A 260 -9.95 15.89 8.88
N LEU A 261 -10.37 14.81 9.54
CA LEU A 261 -11.72 14.68 10.12
C LEU A 261 -11.82 15.20 11.58
N SER A 262 -10.69 15.47 12.23
CA SER A 262 -10.62 15.85 13.65
C SER A 262 -9.38 16.68 13.93
N GLU A 263 -9.52 17.69 14.80
CA GLU A 263 -8.42 18.58 15.24
C GLU A 263 -7.52 17.93 16.32
N ALA A 264 -7.78 16.67 16.67
CA ALA A 264 -6.90 15.95 17.58
C ALA A 264 -5.51 15.71 16.94
N GLU A 265 -4.46 15.94 17.73
CA GLU A 265 -3.05 15.91 17.29
C GLU A 265 -2.70 14.64 16.50
N GLU A 266 -3.20 13.47 16.91
CA GLU A 266 -2.93 12.20 16.24
C GLU A 266 -3.39 12.16 14.77
N HIS A 267 -4.43 12.91 14.42
CA HIS A 267 -4.91 13.04 13.03
C HIS A 267 -3.96 13.93 12.22
N HIS A 268 -3.48 15.03 12.81
CA HIS A 268 -2.47 15.87 12.16
C HIS A 268 -1.17 15.12 11.94
N GLN A 269 -0.77 14.24 12.86
CA GLN A 269 0.40 13.37 12.71
C GLN A 269 0.23 12.35 11.58
N LEU A 270 -0.97 11.79 11.36
CA LEU A 270 -1.22 10.96 10.18
C LEU A 270 -1.01 11.77 8.89
N PHE A 271 -1.55 12.99 8.84
CA PHE A 271 -1.45 13.82 7.62
C PHE A 271 -0.04 14.35 7.38
N ASP A 272 0.74 14.61 8.43
CA ASP A 272 2.18 14.91 8.33
C ASP A 272 2.95 13.73 7.72
N LEU A 273 2.66 12.50 8.17
CA LEU A 273 3.22 11.28 7.58
C LEU A 273 2.82 11.13 6.11
N LEU A 274 1.54 11.37 5.77
CA LEU A 274 1.02 11.31 4.41
C LEU A 274 1.72 12.31 3.49
N GLU A 275 1.94 13.55 3.94
CA GLU A 275 2.67 14.56 3.16
C GLU A 275 4.10 14.10 2.83
N GLY A 276 4.80 13.49 3.79
CA GLY A 276 6.13 12.92 3.54
C GLY A 276 6.11 11.71 2.59
N MET A 277 5.09 10.86 2.65
CA MET A 277 4.92 9.71 1.75
C MET A 277 4.48 10.10 0.34
N LEU A 278 3.73 11.20 0.22
CA LEU A 278 3.18 11.73 -1.03
C LEU A 278 4.03 12.86 -1.60
N GLU A 279 5.31 12.93 -1.25
CA GLU A 279 6.25 13.86 -1.89
C GLU A 279 6.46 13.48 -3.37
N TYR A 280 6.40 14.47 -4.27
CA TYR A 280 6.51 14.25 -5.70
C TYR A 280 7.87 13.68 -6.10
N GLU A 281 8.95 14.27 -5.59
CA GLU A 281 10.31 13.87 -5.95
C GLU A 281 10.70 12.60 -5.18
N PRO A 282 10.93 11.45 -5.85
CA PRO A 282 11.24 10.19 -5.19
C PRO A 282 12.44 10.27 -4.24
N GLU A 283 13.41 11.13 -4.56
CA GLU A 283 14.63 11.30 -3.77
C GLU A 283 14.41 12.12 -2.48
N ARG A 284 13.28 12.84 -2.38
CA ARG A 284 12.87 13.61 -1.19
C ARG A 284 11.77 12.91 -0.39
N ARG A 285 11.11 11.92 -1.00
CA ARG A 285 10.06 11.13 -0.38
C ARG A 285 10.57 10.37 0.85
N LEU A 286 9.73 10.32 1.86
CA LEU A 286 10.09 9.76 3.17
C LEU A 286 10.53 8.29 3.04
N LEU A 287 11.69 7.95 3.59
CA LEU A 287 12.12 6.55 3.65
C LEU A 287 11.30 5.79 4.70
N LEU A 288 10.97 4.51 4.46
CA LEU A 288 10.21 3.71 5.42
C LEU A 288 10.89 3.58 6.79
N SER A 289 12.22 3.59 6.85
CA SER A 289 12.95 3.65 8.12
C SER A 289 12.64 4.92 8.92
N SER A 290 12.40 6.04 8.24
CA SER A 290 12.00 7.31 8.85
C SER A 290 10.51 7.31 9.17
N CYS A 291 9.67 6.73 8.31
CA CYS A 291 8.24 6.50 8.59
C CYS A 291 8.05 5.78 9.93
N LEU A 292 8.77 4.68 10.18
CA LEU A 292 8.63 3.89 11.42
C LEU A 292 9.04 4.66 12.69
N ARG A 293 9.84 5.71 12.56
CA ARG A 293 10.23 6.61 13.67
C ARG A 293 9.31 7.82 13.81
N HIS A 294 8.34 8.00 12.92
CA HIS A 294 7.43 9.14 12.90
C HIS A 294 6.63 9.24 14.22
N PRO A 295 6.30 10.47 14.69
CA PRO A 295 5.47 10.68 15.89
C PRO A 295 4.13 9.94 15.87
N PHE A 296 3.53 9.77 14.69
CA PHE A 296 2.28 9.02 14.51
C PHE A 296 2.31 7.59 15.08
N PHE A 297 3.50 6.97 15.16
CA PHE A 297 3.68 5.62 15.69
C PHE A 297 4.23 5.56 17.13
N SER A 298 4.35 6.69 17.83
CA SER A 298 4.94 6.75 19.19
C SER A 298 4.27 5.79 20.17
N CYS A 299 2.94 5.81 20.25
CA CYS A 299 2.17 4.98 21.17
C CYS A 299 2.33 3.47 20.95
N LEU A 300 2.67 3.02 19.73
CA LEU A 300 2.93 1.61 19.45
C LEU A 300 4.32 1.19 19.95
N ARG A 301 5.32 2.06 19.80
CA ARG A 301 6.69 1.78 20.28
C ARG A 301 6.75 1.71 21.81
N ASP A 302 6.00 2.57 22.49
CA ASP A 302 5.92 2.58 23.95
C ASP A 302 5.22 1.31 24.50
N ALA A 303 4.26 0.76 23.76
CA ALA A 303 3.62 -0.52 24.08
C ALA A 303 4.58 -1.72 23.91
N GLU A 304 5.46 -1.70 22.90
CA GLU A 304 6.50 -2.73 22.73
C GLU A 304 7.57 -2.67 23.83
N HIS A 305 7.94 -1.46 24.28
CA HIS A 305 8.94 -1.28 25.34
C HIS A 305 8.39 -1.68 26.72
N SER A 306 7.12 -1.39 27.01
CA SER A 306 6.48 -1.81 28.28
C SER A 306 6.22 -3.32 28.38
N SER A 307 5.91 -3.97 27.25
CA SER A 307 5.71 -5.43 27.19
C SER A 307 7.02 -6.25 27.25
N SER A 308 8.13 -5.70 26.75
CA SER A 308 9.46 -6.31 26.88
C SER A 308 10.10 -6.10 28.27
N GLY A 309 9.84 -4.97 28.94
CA GLY A 309 10.32 -4.70 30.30
C GLY A 309 9.67 -5.52 31.42
N SER A 310 8.54 -6.18 31.13
CA SER A 310 7.79 -6.97 32.12
C SER A 310 8.20 -8.45 32.17
N ARG A 311 9.16 -8.88 31.33
CA ARG A 311 9.66 -10.27 31.29
C ARG A 311 10.90 -10.54 32.15
N ASP A 312 11.43 -9.54 32.85
CA ASP A 312 12.72 -9.64 33.58
C ASP A 312 12.66 -9.29 35.08
N VAL A 313 11.52 -9.54 35.74
CA VAL A 313 11.42 -9.48 37.21
C VAL A 313 10.92 -10.82 37.75
N SER A 314 11.79 -11.84 37.68
CA SER A 314 11.66 -13.11 38.41
C SER A 314 13.04 -13.78 38.49
N ARG A 315 13.90 -13.27 39.36
CA ARG A 315 15.02 -14.03 39.95
C ARG A 315 15.18 -13.66 41.40
#